data_AF-A0A831JM13-F1
#
_entry.id   AF-A0A831JM13-F1
#
_cell.length_a   1.000
_cell.length_b   1.000
_cell.length_c   1.000
_cell.angle_alpha   90.00
_cell.angle_beta   90.00
_cell.angle_gamma   90.00
#
_symmetry.space_group_name_H-M   'P 1'
#
loop_
_entity.id
_entity.type
_entity.pdbx_description
1 polymer ?
#
loop_
_entity_poly.entity_id
_entity_poly.type
_entity_poly.pdbx_seq_one_letter_code
_entity_poly.pdbx_strand_id
1 'polypeptide(L)' 'MGECQEVCMLDIEGYAMIGYIDSYSIDKCSKKKYRMRARLRNGVELCSPCIDYEELNIARRVIDFYTKAIKGLAR' A
#
# COMPACT_ATOMS: atom_id res chain seq x y z
N MET A 1 -17.55 7.75 -1.66
CA MET A 1 -16.18 7.39 -1.21
C MET A 1 -16.21 5.89 -1.03
N GLY A 2 -15.50 5.13 -1.87
CA GLY A 2 -15.58 3.66 -1.89
C GLY A 2 -15.16 3.06 -0.55
N GLU A 3 -15.87 2.02 -0.13
CA GLU A 3 -15.52 1.21 1.05
C GLU A 3 -14.18 0.52 0.77
N CYS A 4 -13.15 0.88 1.53
CA CYS A 4 -11.89 0.13 1.54
C CYS A 4 -11.80 -0.70 2.81
N GLN A 5 -11.25 -1.90 2.68
CA GLN A 5 -11.07 -2.80 3.81
C GLN A 5 -9.88 -2.33 4.65
N GLU A 6 -10.14 -1.99 5.91
CA GLU A 6 -9.07 -1.56 6.83
C GLU A 6 -8.23 -2.77 7.25
N VAL A 7 -6.91 -2.65 7.05
CA VAL A 7 -5.91 -3.68 7.33
C VAL A 7 -4.65 -3.03 7.93
N CYS A 8 -3.76 -3.82 8.50
CA CYS A 8 -2.49 -3.28 8.97
C CYS A 8 -1.52 -3.06 7.80
N MET A 9 -0.49 -2.22 8.00
CA MET A 9 0.51 -1.96 6.96
C MET A 9 1.23 -3.25 6.51
N LEU A 10 1.50 -4.16 7.44
CA LEU A 10 2.16 -5.43 7.16
C LEU A 10 1.36 -6.30 6.16
N ASP A 11 0.03 -6.24 6.19
CA ASP A 11 -0.79 -6.97 5.22
C ASP A 11 -0.57 -6.41 3.81
N ILE A 12 -0.55 -5.09 3.67
CA ILE A 12 -0.31 -4.41 2.40
C ILE A 12 1.11 -4.74 1.89
N GLU A 13 2.12 -4.70 2.76
CA GLU A 13 3.48 -5.10 2.41
C GLU A 13 3.56 -6.56 1.96
N GLY A 14 2.88 -7.47 2.67
CA GLY A 14 2.77 -8.87 2.30
C GLY A 14 2.17 -9.07 0.91
N TYR A 15 1.08 -8.35 0.58
CA TYR A 15 0.51 -8.36 -0.77
C TYR A 15 1.46 -7.78 -1.83
N ALA A 16 2.28 -6.78 -1.48
CA ALA A 16 3.29 -6.24 -2.38
C ALA A 16 4.37 -7.30 -2.68
N MET A 17 4.85 -8.00 -1.65
CA MET A 17 5.89 -9.04 -1.76
C MET A 17 5.50 -10.18 -2.68
N ILE A 18 4.23 -10.58 -2.68
CA ILE A 18 3.72 -11.63 -3.59
C ILE A 18 3.26 -11.06 -4.95
N GLY A 19 3.46 -9.77 -5.19
CA GLY A 19 3.13 -9.11 -6.46
C GLY A 19 1.65 -8.92 -6.72
N TYR A 20 0.83 -8.95 -5.67
CA TYR A 20 -0.63 -8.91 -5.77
C TYR A 20 -1.22 -7.49 -5.73
N ILE A 21 -0.39 -6.49 -5.40
CA ILE A 21 -0.74 -5.08 -5.56
C ILE A 21 -0.71 -4.69 -7.04
N ASP A 22 -1.80 -4.11 -7.52
CA ASP A 22 -1.93 -3.50 -8.84
C ASP A 22 -1.47 -2.02 -8.82
N SER A 23 -2.01 -1.24 -7.89
CA SER A 23 -1.72 0.18 -7.71
C SER A 23 -1.90 0.60 -6.26
N TYR A 24 -1.34 1.75 -5.86
CA TYR A 24 -1.56 2.32 -4.53
C TYR A 24 -1.54 3.86 -4.56
N SER A 25 -2.15 4.48 -3.56
CA SER A 25 -2.15 5.93 -3.31
C SER A 25 -1.92 6.24 -1.84
N ILE A 26 -1.53 7.48 -1.54
CA ILE A 26 -1.36 7.99 -0.18
C ILE A 26 -2.31 9.15 0.00
N ASP A 27 -3.15 9.07 1.03
CA ASP A 27 -4.04 10.16 1.41
C ASP A 27 -3.63 10.76 2.75
N LYS A 28 -3.85 12.06 2.86
CA LYS A 28 -3.65 12.79 4.10
C LYS A 28 -4.89 12.68 4.98
N CYS A 29 -4.76 12.09 6.16
CA CYS A 29 -5.85 12.03 7.14
C CYS A 29 -5.96 13.32 7.94
N SER A 30 -4.83 13.79 8.48
CA SER A 30 -4.77 14.99 9.34
C SER A 30 -3.35 15.57 9.36
N LYS A 31 -3.06 16.48 10.29
CA LYS A 31 -1.73 17.11 10.39
C LYS A 31 -0.69 16.02 10.70
N LYS A 32 0.21 15.78 9.74
CA LYS A 32 1.28 14.76 9.78
C LYS A 32 0.82 13.30 9.82
N LYS A 33 -0.48 13.01 9.68
CA LYS A 33 -0.99 11.64 9.57
C LYS A 33 -1.47 11.32 8.16
N TYR A 34 -1.09 10.16 7.68
CA TYR A 34 -1.35 9.69 6.32
C TYR A 34 -1.84 8.26 6.36
N ARG A 35 -2.62 7.86 5.35
CA ARG A 35 -2.98 6.47 5.12
C ARG A 35 -2.59 6.05 3.73
N MET A 36 -2.29 4.78 3.58
CA MET A 36 -2.10 4.15 2.28
C MET A 36 -3.40 3.48 1.84
N ARG A 37 -3.74 3.64 0.55
CA ARG A 37 -4.73 2.79 -0.11
C ARG A 37 -4.04 1.95 -1.15
N ALA A 38 -4.21 0.64 -1.11
CA ALA A 38 -3.68 -0.27 -2.10
C ALA A 38 -4.84 -0.97 -2.81
N ARG A 39 -4.78 -0.99 -4.14
CA ARG A 39 -5.67 -1.79 -4.98
C ARG A 39 -4.99 -3.10 -5.32
N LEU A 40 -5.64 -4.20 -4.97
CA LEU A 40 -5.23 -5.54 -5.35
C LEU A 40 -5.66 -5.86 -6.78
N ARG A 41 -5.00 -6.85 -7.40
CA ARG A 41 -5.31 -7.30 -8.77
C ARG A 41 -6.74 -7.84 -8.95
N ASN A 42 -7.40 -8.27 -7.87
CA ASN A 42 -8.79 -8.70 -7.87
C ASN A 42 -9.80 -7.54 -7.73
N GLY A 43 -9.32 -6.29 -7.70
CA GLY A 43 -10.15 -5.10 -7.57
C GLY A 43 -10.49 -4.70 -6.12
N VAL A 44 -10.08 -5.49 -5.12
CA VAL A 44 -10.27 -5.13 -3.70
C VAL A 44 -9.37 -3.95 -3.34
N GLU A 45 -9.93 -2.97 -2.64
CA GLU A 45 -9.18 -1.84 -2.09
C GLU A 45 -8.92 -2.06 -0.59
N LEU A 46 -7.64 -2.06 -0.23
CA LEU A 46 -7.16 -2.12 1.14
C LEU A 46 -6.77 -0.72 1.61
N CYS A 47 -7.01 -0.43 2.88
CA CYS A 47 -6.60 0.81 3.51
C CYS A 47 -5.84 0.55 4.80
N SER A 48 -4.77 1.29 5.01
CA SER A 48 -4.12 1.34 6.31
C SER A 48 -4.90 2.23 7.29
N PRO A 49 -4.66 2.07 8.62
CA PRO A 49 -4.94 3.13 9.57
C PRO A 49 -4.13 4.39 9.25
N CYS A 50 -4.53 5.51 9.84
CA CYS A 50 -3.79 6.77 9.72
C CYS A 50 -2.55 6.76 10.62
N ILE A 51 -1.39 6.61 10.02
CA ILE A 51 -0.07 6.54 10.65
C ILE A 51 0.73 7.82 10.40
N ASP A 52 1.85 7.99 11.07
CA ASP A 52 2.75 9.12 10.79
C ASP A 52 3.48 8.98 9.44
N TYR A 53 4.07 10.08 9.01
CA TYR A 53 4.76 10.13 7.72
C TYR A 53 6.03 9.27 7.67
N GLU A 54 6.74 9.10 8.79
CA GLU A 54 7.99 8.33 8.80
C GLU A 54 7.69 6.85 8.61
N GLU A 55 6.74 6.32 9.37
CA GLU A 55 6.26 4.94 9.25
C GLU A 55 5.70 4.67 7.84
N LEU A 56 4.85 5.56 7.33
CA LEU A 56 4.30 5.45 5.97
C LEU A 56 5.40 5.45 4.90
N ASN A 57 6.43 6.27 5.06
CA ASN A 57 7.51 6.38 4.08
C ASN A 57 8.41 5.14 4.07
N ILE A 58 8.59 4.48 5.21
CA ILE A 58 9.28 3.17 5.27
C ILE A 58 8.48 2.13 4.48
N ALA A 59 7.18 1.99 4.78
CA ALA A 59 6.33 1.03 4.09
C ALA A 59 6.21 1.31 2.58
N ARG A 60 6.13 2.59 2.19
CA ARG A 60 6.13 2.99 0.77
C ARG A 60 7.36 2.47 0.04
N ARG A 61 8.54 2.56 0.65
CA ARG A 61 9.79 2.06 0.04
C ARG A 61 9.77 0.54 -0.12
N VAL A 62 9.24 -0.20 0.85
CA VAL A 62 9.06 -1.65 0.78
C VAL A 62 8.14 -2.02 -0.38
N ILE A 63 6.97 -1.38 -0.45
CA ILE A 63 5.98 -1.63 -1.49
C ILE A 63 6.53 -1.26 -2.87
N ASP A 64 7.20 -0.11 -3.00
CA ASP A 64 7.84 0.31 -4.25
C ASP A 64 8.90 -0.68 -4.71
N PHE A 65 9.73 -1.18 -3.79
CA PHE A 65 10.77 -2.16 -4.07
C PHE A 65 10.16 -3.43 -4.67
N TYR A 66 9.20 -4.04 -3.98
CA TYR A 66 8.58 -5.29 -4.44
C TYR A 66 7.74 -5.10 -5.71
N THR A 67 6.96 -4.03 -5.80
CA THR A 67 6.11 -3.77 -6.98
C THR A 67 6.96 -3.53 -8.24
N LYS A 68 8.12 -2.89 -8.12
CA LYS A 68 9.04 -2.67 -9.25
C LYS A 68 9.88 -3.91 -9.56
N ALA A 69 10.41 -4.60 -8.54
CA ALA A 69 11.21 -5.81 -8.72
C ALA A 69 10.41 -6.90 -9.45
N ILE A 70 9.14 -7.09 -9.08
CA ILE A 70 8.26 -8.08 -9.70
C ILE A 70 7.91 -7.71 -11.14
N LYS A 71 7.70 -6.41 -11.44
CA LYS A 71 7.52 -5.95 -12.82
C LYS A 71 8.77 -6.17 -13.69
N GLY A 72 9.97 -6.16 -13.08
CA GLY A 72 11.22 -6.47 -13.76
C GLY A 72 11.42 -7.97 -14.06
N LEU A 73 10.85 -8.84 -13.23
CA LEU A 73 10.91 -10.31 -13.38
C LEU A 73 9.90 -10.88 -14.39
N ALA A 74 8.85 -10.13 -14.75
CA ALA A 74 7.81 -10.57 -15.68
C ALA A 74 8.14 -10.32 -17.17
N ARG A 75 9.40 -10.03 -17.50
CA ARG A 75 9.89 -9.80 -18.88
C ARG A 75 10.70 -10.96 -19.39
#